data_AF-I0H738-F1
#
_entry.id   AF-I0H738-F1
#
_cell.length_a   1.000
_cell.length_b   1.000
_cell.length_c   1.000
_cell.angle_alpha   90.00
_cell.angle_beta   90.00
_cell.angle_gamma   90.00
#
_symmetry.space_group_name_H-M   'P 1'
#
loop_
_entity.id
_entity.type
_entity.pdbx_description
1 polymer ?
#
loop_
_entity_poly.entity_id
_entity_poly.type
_entity_poly.pdbx_seq_one_letter_code
_entity_poly.pdbx_strand_id
1 'polypeptide(L)'
;MRWWRRDSAEAPRSVSREEQIIRALLRPPEPLHVRGARRWRDAMDHWQDWLRRSATGVELYTRATARDEYRYLLGDDAYREQLIGILGRAQPRDCAAARFGCTRRMDRACQGPEICSQDRSPDDREVHREGPLPGACDTFYGDLGPEERLQVAFSAGERHRAVLWHDRVLTGRLWIDGAPVGEDVFLGEWGRWLDDRFYVIEVNGPDDHPKQEYGFGGAVINSVLIHDADRSSTRVLEPTADERWTTPLVVREGDELRVFPDRQAAEAGASPDRTLPAIDD
;
A
#
# COMPACT_ATOMS: atom_id res chain seq x y z
N MET A 1 57.72 -17.76 43.96
CA MET A 1 57.07 -17.72 42.63
C MET A 1 55.80 -18.56 42.66
N ARG A 2 54.62 -17.96 42.81
CA ARG A 2 53.32 -18.62 42.64
C ARG A 2 52.60 -17.94 41.48
N TRP A 3 52.41 -18.68 40.40
CA TRP A 3 51.63 -18.28 39.25
C TRP A 3 50.13 -18.41 39.58
N TRP A 4 49.40 -17.30 39.51
CA TRP A 4 47.94 -17.30 39.52
C TRP A 4 47.44 -17.68 38.12
N ARG A 5 46.74 -18.82 38.00
CA ARG A 5 45.89 -19.10 36.84
C ARG A 5 44.69 -18.15 36.91
N ARG A 6 44.56 -17.27 35.92
CA ARG A 6 43.29 -16.62 35.60
C ARG A 6 42.45 -17.66 34.87
N ASP A 7 41.46 -18.20 35.56
CA ASP A 7 40.34 -18.86 34.90
C ASP A 7 39.68 -17.84 33.99
N SER A 8 39.83 -18.05 32.69
CA SER A 8 39.15 -17.25 31.67
C SER A 8 37.68 -17.65 31.71
N ALA A 9 36.84 -16.80 32.30
CA ALA A 9 35.40 -16.93 32.21
C ALA A 9 35.02 -16.90 30.72
N GLU A 10 34.54 -18.03 30.20
CA GLU A 10 33.97 -18.11 28.87
C GLU A 10 32.87 -17.06 28.75
N ALA A 11 33.02 -16.15 27.77
CA ALA A 11 31.96 -15.24 27.41
C ALA A 11 30.70 -16.06 27.07
N PRO A 12 29.52 -15.67 27.57
CA PRO A 12 28.29 -16.40 27.28
C PRO A 12 28.12 -16.47 25.76
N ARG A 13 28.06 -17.70 25.23
CA ARG A 13 27.81 -17.98 23.81
C ARG A 13 26.59 -17.16 23.40
N SER A 14 26.76 -16.23 22.46
CA SER A 14 25.65 -15.46 21.91
C SER A 14 24.68 -16.45 21.28
N VAL A 15 23.51 -16.61 21.90
CA VAL A 15 22.43 -17.46 21.42
C VAL A 15 22.15 -17.06 19.97
N SER A 16 22.22 -18.02 19.05
CA SER A 16 22.06 -17.72 17.62
C SER A 16 20.68 -17.09 17.38
N ARG A 17 20.56 -16.23 16.35
CA ARG A 17 19.27 -15.63 15.95
C ARG A 17 18.20 -16.72 15.77
N GLU A 18 18.62 -17.86 15.26
CA GLU A 18 17.80 -19.05 15.03
C GLU A 18 17.32 -19.70 16.34
N GLU A 19 18.20 -19.86 17.34
CA GLU A 19 17.80 -20.35 18.68
C GLU A 19 16.87 -19.38 19.41
N GLN A 20 17.03 -18.07 19.22
CA GLN A 20 16.12 -17.07 19.80
C GLN A 20 14.72 -17.18 19.20
N ILE A 21 14.63 -17.36 17.87
CA ILE A 21 13.36 -17.58 17.16
C ILE A 21 12.73 -18.90 17.62
N ILE A 22 13.47 -20.00 17.65
CA ILE A 22 12.98 -21.31 18.11
C ILE A 22 12.48 -21.24 19.56
N ARG A 23 13.18 -20.55 20.47
CA ARG A 23 12.71 -20.35 21.85
C ARG A 23 11.44 -19.49 21.94
N ALA A 24 11.26 -18.51 21.06
CA ALA A 24 10.04 -17.72 20.99
C ALA A 24 8.84 -18.57 20.49
N LEU A 25 9.10 -19.59 19.67
CA LEU A 25 8.10 -20.52 19.14
C LEU A 25 7.66 -21.61 20.11
N LEU A 26 8.57 -22.09 20.97
CA LEU A 26 8.26 -23.12 21.96
C LEU A 26 7.46 -22.60 23.17
N ARG A 27 7.29 -21.28 23.30
CA ARG A 27 6.38 -20.71 24.30
C ARG A 27 4.95 -20.85 23.80
N PRO A 28 3.99 -21.25 24.66
CA PRO A 28 2.58 -21.21 24.29
C PRO A 28 2.24 -19.80 23.78
N PRO A 29 1.46 -19.67 22.69
CA PRO A 29 1.24 -18.38 22.06
C PRO A 29 0.64 -17.44 23.09
N GLU A 30 1.45 -16.47 23.54
CA GLU A 30 0.92 -15.32 24.28
C GLU A 30 -0.18 -14.72 23.39
N PRO A 31 -1.37 -14.43 23.94
CA PRO A 31 -2.43 -13.82 23.17
C PRO A 31 -1.88 -12.58 22.43
N LEU A 32 -2.26 -12.42 21.15
CA LEU A 32 -1.74 -11.35 20.28
C LEU A 32 -1.79 -9.96 20.93
N HIS A 33 -2.81 -9.68 21.75
CA HIS A 33 -2.93 -8.43 22.50
C HIS A 33 -1.84 -8.24 23.57
N VAL A 34 -1.37 -9.31 24.23
CA VAL A 34 -0.27 -9.26 25.22
C VAL A 34 1.08 -9.08 24.53
N ARG A 35 1.33 -9.84 23.45
CA ARG A 35 2.56 -9.75 22.66
C ARG A 35 2.65 -8.38 21.97
N GLY A 36 1.54 -7.90 21.40
CA GLY A 36 1.40 -6.56 20.84
C GLY A 36 1.66 -5.48 21.89
N ALA A 37 1.01 -5.55 23.06
CA ALA A 37 1.17 -4.58 24.15
C ALA A 37 2.56 -4.51 24.77
N ARG A 38 3.46 -5.46 24.51
CA ARG A 38 4.89 -5.31 24.83
C ARG A 38 5.66 -4.63 23.70
N ARG A 39 5.30 -4.90 22.45
CA ARG A 39 6.01 -4.44 21.26
C ARG A 39 5.75 -2.98 20.90
N TRP A 40 4.54 -2.45 21.14
CA TRP A 40 4.25 -1.04 20.87
C TRP A 40 4.48 -0.10 22.06
N ARG A 41 5.01 -0.58 23.21
CA ARG A 41 5.38 0.31 24.33
C ARG A 41 6.43 1.34 23.96
N ASP A 42 7.24 1.05 22.95
CA ASP A 42 8.26 1.96 22.44
C ASP A 42 7.72 2.85 21.31
N ALA A 43 6.44 2.72 20.94
CA ALA A 43 5.78 3.68 20.08
C ALA A 43 5.68 5.04 20.82
N MET A 44 5.72 6.14 20.07
CA MET A 44 5.55 7.47 20.63
C MET A 44 4.22 7.58 21.39
N ASP A 45 4.20 8.32 22.49
CA ASP A 45 3.07 8.39 23.43
C ASP A 45 1.71 8.60 22.75
N HIS A 46 1.64 9.45 21.73
CA HIS A 46 0.40 9.71 20.99
C HIS A 46 -0.10 8.51 20.18
N TRP A 47 0.78 7.70 19.61
CA TRP A 47 0.39 6.48 18.89
C TRP A 47 0.00 5.36 19.86
N GLN A 48 0.54 5.34 21.07
CA GLN A 48 0.12 4.38 22.08
C GLN A 48 -1.37 4.51 22.41
N ASP A 49 -1.89 5.74 22.53
CA ASP A 49 -3.31 5.98 22.78
C ASP A 49 -4.21 5.52 21.64
N TRP A 50 -3.74 5.64 20.39
CA TRP A 50 -4.45 5.09 19.24
C TRP A 50 -4.42 3.55 19.25
N LEU A 51 -3.23 2.96 19.41
CA LEU A 51 -3.04 1.51 19.42
C LEU A 51 -3.81 0.83 20.56
N ARG A 52 -4.00 1.48 21.71
CA ARG A 52 -4.88 0.98 22.78
C ARG A 52 -6.34 0.78 22.35
N ARG A 53 -6.79 1.53 21.33
CA ARG A 53 -8.19 1.56 20.86
C ARG A 53 -8.39 0.86 19.51
N SER A 54 -7.32 0.67 18.72
CA SER A 54 -7.37 0.02 17.41
C SER A 54 -6.73 -1.36 17.43
N ALA A 55 -7.55 -2.42 17.44
CA ALA A 55 -7.08 -3.80 17.33
C ALA A 55 -6.33 -4.03 16.00
N THR A 56 -6.86 -3.48 14.89
CA THR A 56 -6.22 -3.53 13.58
C THR A 56 -4.87 -2.82 13.59
N GLY A 57 -4.78 -1.65 14.21
CA GLY A 57 -3.52 -0.90 14.36
C GLY A 57 -2.47 -1.69 15.14
N VAL A 58 -2.85 -2.35 16.23
CA VAL A 58 -1.93 -3.22 17.00
C VAL A 58 -1.43 -4.37 16.15
N GLU A 59 -2.32 -5.01 15.40
CA GLU A 59 -1.95 -6.12 14.53
C GLU A 59 -0.99 -5.65 13.43
N LEU A 60 -1.34 -4.58 12.71
CA LEU A 60 -0.52 -4.00 11.65
C LEU A 60 0.85 -3.56 12.15
N TYR A 61 0.90 -2.84 13.28
CA TYR A 61 2.15 -2.43 13.92
C TYR A 61 3.02 -3.65 14.25
N THR A 62 2.42 -4.70 14.82
CA THR A 62 3.13 -5.91 15.22
C THR A 62 3.69 -6.66 14.00
N ARG A 63 2.93 -6.75 12.90
CA ARG A 63 3.40 -7.37 11.66
C ARG A 63 4.51 -6.57 11.01
N ALA A 64 4.35 -5.25 10.89
CA ALA A 64 5.34 -4.38 10.27
C ALA A 64 6.67 -4.37 11.04
N THR A 65 6.63 -4.28 12.37
CA THR A 65 7.85 -4.21 13.20
C THR A 65 8.58 -5.55 13.36
N ALA A 66 7.86 -6.67 13.27
CA ALA A 66 8.43 -8.00 13.37
C ALA A 66 8.38 -8.78 12.05
N ARG A 67 8.44 -8.06 10.91
CA ARG A 67 8.29 -8.65 9.58
C ARG A 67 9.23 -9.84 9.34
N ASP A 68 10.50 -9.71 9.68
CA ASP A 68 11.51 -10.76 9.47
C ASP A 68 11.17 -12.04 10.23
N GLU A 69 10.66 -11.90 11.46
CA GLU A 69 10.22 -13.03 12.28
C GLU A 69 9.01 -13.69 11.61
N TYR A 70 7.98 -12.92 11.25
CA TYR A 70 6.78 -13.49 10.64
C TYR A 70 7.01 -14.13 9.29
N ARG A 71 7.87 -13.53 8.43
CA ARG A 71 8.26 -14.11 7.15
C ARG A 71 9.00 -15.43 7.33
N TYR A 72 9.93 -15.49 8.28
CA TYR A 72 10.62 -16.74 8.61
C TYR A 72 9.66 -17.83 9.09
N LEU A 73 8.63 -17.47 9.86
CA LEU A 73 7.69 -18.43 10.45
C LEU A 73 6.58 -18.91 9.51
N LEU A 74 6.05 -17.99 8.70
CA LEU A 74 4.88 -18.24 7.87
C LEU A 74 5.24 -18.56 6.42
N GLY A 75 6.44 -18.14 5.99
CA GLY A 75 6.76 -17.97 4.58
C GLY A 75 6.24 -16.63 4.04
N ASP A 76 6.81 -16.20 2.92
CA ASP A 76 6.53 -14.89 2.33
C ASP A 76 5.09 -14.75 1.84
N ASP A 77 4.55 -15.79 1.20
CA ASP A 77 3.18 -15.76 0.66
C ASP A 77 2.14 -15.63 1.77
N ALA A 78 2.23 -16.45 2.82
CA ALA A 78 1.30 -16.41 3.94
C ALA A 78 1.46 -15.11 4.77
N TYR A 79 2.68 -14.57 4.89
CA TYR A 79 2.89 -13.26 5.49
C TYR A 79 2.19 -12.16 4.67
N ARG A 80 2.35 -12.17 3.34
CA ARG A 80 1.71 -11.22 2.43
C ARG A 80 0.19 -11.30 2.56
N GLU A 81 -0.41 -12.48 2.43
CA GLU A 81 -1.86 -12.67 2.56
C GLU A 81 -2.41 -12.15 3.89
N GLN A 82 -1.73 -12.45 5.01
CA GLN A 82 -2.13 -11.92 6.31
C GLN A 82 -2.02 -10.40 6.37
N LEU A 83 -0.94 -9.82 5.83
CA LEU A 83 -0.74 -8.37 5.82
C LEU A 83 -1.78 -7.66 4.94
N ILE A 84 -2.10 -8.21 3.76
CA ILE A 84 -3.20 -7.73 2.90
C ILE A 84 -4.54 -7.77 3.65
N GLY A 85 -4.85 -8.88 4.33
CA GLY A 85 -6.08 -9.00 5.12
C GLY A 85 -6.20 -7.99 6.27
N ILE A 86 -5.08 -7.58 6.87
CA ILE A 86 -5.03 -6.51 7.88
C ILE A 86 -5.23 -5.15 7.21
N LEU A 87 -4.54 -4.89 6.10
CA LEU A 87 -4.59 -3.62 5.39
C LEU A 87 -5.96 -3.34 4.75
N GLY A 88 -6.64 -4.38 4.28
CA GLY A 88 -8.01 -4.27 3.75
C GLY A 88 -9.03 -3.78 4.78
N ARG A 89 -8.72 -3.85 6.08
CA ARG A 89 -9.55 -3.31 7.18
C ARG A 89 -8.87 -2.18 7.96
N ALA A 90 -7.69 -1.75 7.54
CA ALA A 90 -6.96 -0.69 8.22
C ALA A 90 -7.62 0.67 8.01
N GLN A 91 -7.38 1.58 8.95
CA GLN A 91 -7.60 3.00 8.78
C GLN A 91 -6.27 3.72 8.48
N PRO A 92 -6.28 4.93 7.89
CA PRO A 92 -5.07 5.73 7.68
C PRO A 92 -4.17 5.84 8.91
N ARG A 93 -4.78 5.99 10.09
CA ARG A 93 -4.08 6.08 11.37
C ARG A 93 -3.39 4.78 11.77
N ASP A 94 -3.94 3.62 11.40
CA ASP A 94 -3.28 2.34 11.65
C ASP A 94 -1.97 2.24 10.84
N CYS A 95 -2.00 2.66 9.57
CA CYS A 95 -0.81 2.70 8.72
C CYS A 95 0.25 3.67 9.28
N ALA A 96 -0.17 4.86 9.71
CA ALA A 96 0.71 5.84 10.33
C ALA A 96 1.32 5.33 11.65
N ALA A 97 0.50 4.74 12.53
CA ALA A 97 0.96 4.13 13.77
C ALA A 97 1.98 3.00 13.49
N ALA A 98 1.74 2.19 12.46
CA ALA A 98 2.64 1.16 11.96
C ALA A 98 3.88 1.70 11.22
N ARG A 99 4.09 3.02 11.26
CA ARG A 99 5.26 3.74 10.74
C ARG A 99 5.41 3.73 9.22
N PHE A 100 4.31 3.58 8.48
CA PHE A 100 4.35 3.75 7.03
C PHE A 100 4.62 5.23 6.70
N GLY A 101 5.35 5.48 5.61
CA GLY A 101 5.45 6.81 5.00
C GLY A 101 4.08 7.25 4.49
N CYS A 102 3.90 8.54 4.17
CA CYS A 102 2.65 9.01 3.55
C CYS A 102 2.95 9.95 2.36
N THR A 103 1.96 10.21 1.51
CA THR A 103 2.09 11.09 0.32
C THR A 103 2.67 12.48 0.59
N ARG A 104 2.53 13.02 1.80
CA ARG A 104 3.15 14.32 2.18
C ARG A 104 4.61 14.22 2.65
N ARG A 105 5.05 13.03 3.01
CA ARG A 105 6.37 12.69 3.56
C ARG A 105 6.75 11.32 3.02
N MET A 106 7.06 11.25 1.73
CA MET A 106 7.44 9.99 1.06
C MET A 106 8.83 9.51 1.51
N ASP A 107 9.67 10.42 1.97
CA ASP A 107 11.09 10.22 2.32
C ASP A 107 11.33 9.66 3.74
N ARG A 108 10.31 9.68 4.61
CA ARG A 108 10.40 9.24 6.00
C ARG A 108 9.03 8.87 6.55
N ALA A 109 9.00 8.03 7.58
CA ALA A 109 7.77 7.68 8.28
C ALA A 109 6.99 8.94 8.66
N CYS A 110 5.67 8.95 8.40
CA CYS A 110 4.79 10.05 8.82
C CYS A 110 4.58 9.99 10.33
N GLN A 111 5.59 10.39 11.10
CA GLN A 111 5.57 10.38 12.56
C GLN A 111 5.11 11.70 13.17
N GLY A 112 4.78 12.70 12.33
CA GLY A 112 4.19 13.96 12.78
C GLY A 112 2.72 13.72 13.18
N PRO A 113 2.39 13.62 14.48
CA PRO A 113 0.99 13.47 14.92
C PRO A 113 0.10 14.56 14.35
N GLU A 114 0.63 15.78 14.22
CA GLU A 114 -0.07 16.94 13.69
C GLU A 114 -0.54 16.78 12.25
N ILE A 115 -0.10 15.75 11.52
CA ILE A 115 -0.57 15.43 10.16
C ILE A 115 -1.34 14.12 10.16
N CYS A 116 -0.68 13.03 10.56
CA CYS A 116 -1.24 11.69 10.39
C CYS A 116 -2.11 11.22 11.56
N SER A 117 -2.07 11.89 12.72
CA SER A 117 -2.87 11.52 13.90
C SER A 117 -4.10 12.40 14.11
N GLN A 118 -4.41 13.36 13.24
CA GLN A 118 -5.61 14.19 13.39
C GLN A 118 -6.89 13.40 13.14
N ASP A 119 -7.94 13.71 13.91
CA ASP A 119 -9.28 13.13 13.70
C ASP A 119 -9.88 13.82 12.48
N ARG A 120 -10.45 13.03 11.58
CA ARG A 120 -11.20 13.59 10.45
C ARG A 120 -12.52 14.16 10.96
N SER A 121 -12.96 15.28 10.40
CA SER A 121 -14.29 15.77 10.68
C SER A 121 -15.31 14.76 10.12
N PRO A 122 -16.44 14.49 10.82
CA PRO A 122 -17.51 13.68 10.28
C PRO A 122 -18.00 14.18 8.91
N ASP A 123 -18.00 15.51 8.73
CA ASP A 123 -18.44 16.19 7.49
C ASP A 123 -17.53 15.85 6.29
N ASP A 124 -16.29 15.43 6.53
CA ASP A 124 -15.33 15.10 5.47
C ASP A 124 -15.68 13.78 4.74
N ARG A 125 -16.63 13.00 5.28
CA ARG A 125 -17.05 11.71 4.69
C ARG A 125 -18.09 11.85 3.59
N GLU A 126 -18.80 12.97 3.52
CA GLU A 126 -19.84 13.22 2.51
C GLU A 126 -19.30 13.88 1.24
N VAL A 127 -18.00 14.22 1.22
CA VAL A 127 -17.39 14.96 0.12
C VAL A 127 -16.76 14.00 -0.89
N HIS A 128 -17.43 13.87 -2.04
CA HIS A 128 -16.86 13.27 -3.24
C HIS A 128 -15.66 14.08 -3.75
N ARG A 129 -14.44 13.53 -3.67
CA ARG A 129 -13.21 14.27 -4.02
C ARG A 129 -12.02 13.38 -4.34
N GLU A 130 -11.11 13.93 -5.13
CA GLU A 130 -9.81 13.32 -5.41
C GLU A 130 -8.73 13.85 -4.45
N GLY A 131 -7.85 12.95 -3.98
CA GLY A 131 -6.67 13.30 -3.18
C GLY A 131 -6.90 13.49 -1.67
N PRO A 132 -5.86 13.85 -0.89
CA PRO A 132 -5.91 13.88 0.57
C PRO A 132 -6.71 15.07 1.12
N LEU A 133 -7.33 14.92 2.30
CA LEU A 133 -7.98 16.06 3.00
C LEU A 133 -6.90 17.07 3.37
N PRO A 134 -7.18 18.39 3.38
CA PRO A 134 -6.34 19.34 4.09
C PRO A 134 -6.04 18.79 5.50
N GLY A 135 -4.77 18.69 5.88
CA GLY A 135 -4.39 18.09 7.17
C GLY A 135 -4.18 16.56 7.21
N ALA A 136 -4.78 15.75 6.32
CA ALA A 136 -4.62 14.28 6.34
C ALA A 136 -3.74 13.72 5.20
N CYS A 137 -3.32 12.46 5.31
CA CYS A 137 -2.82 11.66 4.18
C CYS A 137 -3.88 10.64 3.75
N ASP A 138 -3.96 10.37 2.46
CA ASP A 138 -4.85 9.39 1.82
C ASP A 138 -4.09 8.18 1.28
N THR A 139 -2.76 8.26 1.18
CA THR A 139 -1.93 7.19 0.68
C THR A 139 -0.69 7.03 1.54
N PHE A 140 -0.34 5.78 1.82
CA PHE A 140 0.73 5.36 2.71
C PHE A 140 1.66 4.38 2.01
N TYR A 141 2.95 4.43 2.37
CA TYR A 141 4.00 3.63 1.77
C TYR A 141 4.73 2.80 2.82
N GLY A 142 4.74 1.49 2.64
CA GLY A 142 5.50 0.54 3.44
C GLY A 142 6.75 0.09 2.68
N ASP A 143 7.92 0.26 3.30
CA ASP A 143 9.14 -0.42 2.87
C ASP A 143 9.21 -1.77 3.60
N LEU A 144 9.05 -2.86 2.85
CA LEU A 144 9.02 -4.22 3.39
C LEU A 144 10.34 -4.97 3.20
N GLY A 145 11.28 -4.37 2.48
CA GLY A 145 12.58 -4.94 2.12
C GLY A 145 13.21 -4.23 0.93
N PRO A 146 14.46 -4.56 0.57
CA PRO A 146 15.22 -3.85 -0.47
C PRO A 146 14.53 -3.76 -1.83
N GLU A 147 13.68 -4.72 -2.15
CA GLU A 147 13.02 -4.87 -3.46
C GLU A 147 11.49 -4.99 -3.32
N GLU A 148 10.95 -4.75 -2.12
CA GLU A 148 9.52 -4.91 -1.86
C GLU A 148 8.93 -3.62 -1.32
N ARG A 149 7.94 -3.13 -2.07
CA ARG A 149 7.26 -1.88 -1.75
C ARG A 149 5.77 -2.13 -1.66
N LEU A 150 5.16 -1.47 -0.71
CA LEU A 150 3.74 -1.50 -0.46
C LEU A 150 3.20 -0.08 -0.56
N GLN A 151 2.11 0.09 -1.29
CA GLN A 151 1.30 1.29 -1.28
C GLN A 151 -0.09 0.93 -0.76
N VAL A 152 -0.64 1.76 0.12
CA VAL A 152 -2.01 1.66 0.62
C VAL A 152 -2.70 2.99 0.36
N ALA A 153 -3.69 3.02 -0.52
CA ALA A 153 -4.45 4.22 -0.86
C ALA A 153 -5.90 4.09 -0.37
N PHE A 154 -6.41 5.15 0.25
CA PHE A 154 -7.75 5.23 0.81
C PHE A 154 -8.60 6.14 -0.07
N SER A 155 -9.79 5.70 -0.44
CA SER A 155 -10.73 6.53 -1.19
C SER A 155 -11.29 7.66 -0.31
N ALA A 156 -11.97 8.64 -0.91
CA ALA A 156 -12.65 9.67 -0.14
C ALA A 156 -13.63 9.05 0.88
N GLY A 157 -13.71 9.66 2.06
CA GLY A 157 -14.46 9.10 3.20
C GLY A 157 -13.93 7.78 3.78
N GLU A 158 -12.80 7.24 3.29
CA GLU A 158 -12.26 5.92 3.68
C GLU A 158 -13.22 4.76 3.38
N ARG A 159 -14.09 4.93 2.38
CA ARG A 159 -15.05 3.89 1.99
C ARG A 159 -14.33 2.64 1.48
N HIS A 160 -13.30 2.85 0.67
CA HIS A 160 -12.53 1.78 0.02
C HIS A 160 -11.03 1.92 0.27
N ARG A 161 -10.31 0.80 0.18
CA ARG A 161 -8.85 0.72 0.30
C ARG A 161 -8.27 -0.04 -0.87
N ALA A 162 -7.24 0.52 -1.47
CA ALA A 162 -6.42 -0.13 -2.45
C ALA A 162 -5.07 -0.47 -1.82
N VAL A 163 -4.64 -1.72 -1.96
CA VAL A 163 -3.34 -2.19 -1.53
C VAL A 163 -2.59 -2.66 -2.76
N LEU A 164 -1.54 -1.94 -3.12
CA LEU A 164 -0.66 -2.28 -4.23
C LEU A 164 0.66 -2.79 -3.66
N TRP A 165 1.00 -4.03 -3.96
CA TRP A 165 2.23 -4.69 -3.53
C TRP A 165 3.11 -4.94 -4.74
N HIS A 166 4.33 -4.42 -4.71
CA HIS A 166 5.34 -4.69 -5.71
C HIS A 166 6.34 -5.68 -5.15
N ASP A 167 6.40 -6.87 -5.74
CA ASP A 167 7.52 -7.80 -5.56
C ASP A 167 8.63 -7.52 -6.59
N ARG A 168 9.77 -8.20 -6.45
CA ARG A 168 11.00 -7.97 -7.21
C ARG A 168 10.74 -7.66 -8.70
N VAL A 169 11.23 -6.50 -9.13
CA VAL A 169 11.40 -6.10 -10.55
C VAL A 169 10.08 -6.17 -11.35
N LEU A 170 9.15 -5.28 -10.98
CA LEU A 170 8.04 -4.79 -11.81
C LEU A 170 6.75 -5.64 -11.87
N THR A 171 6.59 -6.65 -11.01
CA THR A 171 5.29 -7.33 -10.84
C THR A 171 4.52 -6.75 -9.66
N GLY A 172 3.62 -5.82 -9.96
CA GLY A 172 2.63 -5.31 -9.03
C GLY A 172 1.45 -6.27 -8.88
N ARG A 173 0.93 -6.40 -7.66
CA ARG A 173 -0.35 -7.05 -7.35
C ARG A 173 -1.25 -6.06 -6.62
N LEU A 174 -2.52 -6.00 -7.01
CA LEU A 174 -3.49 -5.07 -6.44
C LEU A 174 -4.59 -5.82 -5.72
N TRP A 175 -4.97 -5.30 -4.55
CA TRP A 175 -6.19 -5.69 -3.86
C TRP A 175 -7.04 -4.46 -3.59
N ILE A 176 -8.34 -4.55 -3.85
CA ILE A 176 -9.32 -3.54 -3.45
C ILE A 176 -10.20 -4.15 -2.37
N ASP A 177 -10.22 -3.54 -1.18
CA ASP A 177 -10.93 -4.04 0.00
C ASP A 177 -10.64 -5.52 0.34
N GLY A 178 -9.41 -5.94 0.05
CA GLY A 178 -8.91 -7.31 0.27
C GLY A 178 -9.20 -8.29 -0.87
N ALA A 179 -9.97 -7.92 -1.89
CA ALA A 179 -10.19 -8.74 -3.09
C ALA A 179 -9.11 -8.48 -4.15
N PRO A 180 -8.51 -9.52 -4.77
CA PRO A 180 -7.51 -9.33 -5.82
C PRO A 180 -8.13 -8.68 -7.07
N VAL A 181 -7.38 -7.80 -7.73
CA VAL A 181 -7.80 -7.08 -8.93
C VAL A 181 -6.67 -7.07 -9.95
N GLY A 182 -6.97 -7.41 -11.21
CA GLY A 182 -6.02 -7.33 -12.31
C GLY A 182 -4.92 -8.40 -12.26
N GLU A 183 -5.25 -9.64 -11.88
CA GLU A 183 -4.27 -10.73 -11.74
C GLU A 183 -3.54 -11.09 -13.05
N ASP A 184 -4.13 -10.76 -14.20
CA ASP A 184 -3.60 -11.11 -15.54
C ASP A 184 -2.89 -9.94 -16.25
N VAL A 185 -2.62 -8.83 -15.55
CA VAL A 185 -2.00 -7.64 -16.15
C VAL A 185 -0.76 -7.17 -15.38
N PHE A 186 0.18 -6.57 -16.10
CA PHE A 186 1.34 -5.93 -15.50
C PHE A 186 0.96 -4.55 -15.00
N LEU A 187 0.80 -4.42 -13.69
CA LEU A 187 0.43 -3.19 -13.02
C LEU A 187 1.60 -2.19 -12.97
N GLY A 188 1.30 -0.93 -13.26
CA GLY A 188 2.21 0.19 -13.06
C GLY A 188 2.52 0.44 -11.58
N GLU A 189 3.48 1.32 -11.33
CA GLU A 189 3.99 1.54 -9.97
C GLU A 189 2.96 2.18 -9.02
N TRP A 190 2.05 3.00 -9.56
CA TRP A 190 1.18 3.87 -8.77
C TRP A 190 -0.25 3.86 -9.32
N GLY A 191 -1.22 3.72 -8.42
CA GLY A 191 -2.63 3.96 -8.73
C GLY A 191 -3.22 5.10 -7.90
N ARG A 192 -4.43 5.51 -8.24
CA ARG A 192 -5.18 6.54 -7.49
C ARG A 192 -6.68 6.27 -7.48
N TRP A 193 -7.32 6.77 -6.44
CA TRP A 193 -8.78 6.87 -6.40
C TRP A 193 -9.25 8.07 -7.21
N LEU A 194 -10.23 7.85 -8.08
CA LEU A 194 -11.10 8.89 -8.60
C LEU A 194 -12.34 8.91 -7.71
N ASP A 195 -12.49 10.01 -6.98
CA ASP A 195 -13.55 10.19 -6.00
C ASP A 195 -13.47 9.13 -4.88
N ASP A 196 -14.61 8.59 -4.43
CA ASP A 196 -14.71 7.53 -3.45
C ASP A 196 -14.89 6.14 -4.09
N ARG A 197 -15.00 6.01 -5.42
CA ARG A 197 -15.54 4.80 -6.07
C ARG A 197 -14.57 4.08 -7.02
N PHE A 198 -13.84 4.79 -7.87
CA PHE A 198 -13.03 4.15 -8.91
C PHE A 198 -11.57 4.15 -8.53
N TYR A 199 -10.92 2.99 -8.60
CA TYR A 199 -9.46 2.92 -8.55
C TYR A 199 -8.89 2.79 -9.94
N VAL A 200 -7.94 3.66 -10.28
CA VAL A 200 -7.30 3.71 -11.60
C VAL A 200 -5.81 3.48 -11.46
N ILE A 201 -5.27 2.61 -12.30
CA ILE A 201 -3.85 2.29 -12.36
C ILE A 201 -3.44 2.05 -13.82
N GLU A 202 -2.26 2.53 -14.18
CA GLU A 202 -1.64 2.23 -15.48
C GLU A 202 -1.29 0.75 -15.54
N VAL A 203 -1.42 0.13 -16.71
CA VAL A 203 -0.94 -1.22 -16.98
C VAL A 203 -0.21 -1.25 -18.31
N ASN A 204 0.65 -2.24 -18.55
CA ASN A 204 1.35 -2.33 -19.83
C ASN A 204 0.36 -2.30 -21.00
N GLY A 205 0.68 -1.51 -22.02
CA GLY A 205 -0.10 -1.47 -23.26
C GLY A 205 0.06 -2.76 -24.08
N PRO A 206 -0.77 -2.93 -25.12
CA PRO A 206 -0.71 -4.10 -25.98
C PRO A 206 0.63 -4.21 -26.71
N ASP A 207 1.21 -5.41 -26.71
CA ASP A 207 2.53 -5.67 -27.31
C ASP A 207 2.55 -5.45 -28.83
N ASP A 208 1.41 -5.60 -29.50
CA ASP A 208 1.24 -5.44 -30.93
C ASP A 208 0.85 -4.01 -31.36
N HIS A 209 0.81 -3.06 -30.42
CA HIS A 209 0.50 -1.67 -30.74
C HIS A 209 1.57 -1.08 -31.66
N PRO A 210 1.23 -0.44 -32.80
CA PRO A 210 2.20 -0.03 -33.82
C PRO A 210 3.18 1.06 -33.37
N LYS A 211 2.86 1.79 -32.30
CA LYS A 211 3.73 2.80 -31.68
C LYS A 211 4.43 2.28 -30.41
N GLN A 212 4.38 0.97 -30.17
CA GLN A 212 4.97 0.37 -28.98
C GLN A 212 6.49 0.29 -29.09
N GLU A 213 7.15 0.68 -28.02
CA GLU A 213 8.59 0.59 -27.86
C GLU A 213 8.89 0.08 -26.43
N TYR A 214 9.92 -0.76 -26.30
CA TYR A 214 10.39 -1.27 -25.01
C TYR A 214 11.76 -0.70 -24.69
N GLY A 215 11.84 0.02 -23.56
CA GLY A 215 13.08 0.62 -23.08
C GLY A 215 13.40 0.19 -21.64
N PHE A 216 14.43 0.83 -21.08
CA PHE A 216 14.84 0.62 -19.69
C PHE A 216 13.73 0.99 -18.68
N GLY A 217 12.74 1.78 -19.10
CA GLY A 217 11.55 2.15 -18.31
C GLY A 217 10.30 1.30 -18.58
N GLY A 218 10.39 0.23 -19.37
CA GLY A 218 9.25 -0.60 -19.75
C GLY A 218 8.60 -0.18 -21.07
N ALA A 219 7.30 -0.45 -21.18
CA ALA A 219 6.44 -0.12 -22.31
C ALA A 219 6.25 1.40 -22.45
N VAL A 220 6.32 1.92 -23.68
CA VAL A 220 6.03 3.34 -23.96
C VAL A 220 4.53 3.61 -24.08
N ILE A 221 3.77 2.67 -24.65
CA ILE A 221 2.31 2.75 -24.72
C ILE A 221 1.74 1.94 -23.56
N ASN A 222 0.84 2.58 -22.82
CA ASN A 222 0.21 2.04 -21.63
C ASN A 222 -1.29 1.92 -21.83
N SER A 223 -1.84 0.89 -21.21
CA SER A 223 -3.28 0.70 -21.01
C SER A 223 -3.67 1.25 -19.64
N VAL A 224 -4.97 1.28 -19.36
CA VAL A 224 -5.49 1.65 -18.04
C VAL A 224 -6.39 0.58 -17.50
N LEU A 225 -6.14 0.16 -16.26
CA LEU A 225 -7.10 -0.61 -15.47
C LEU A 225 -7.95 0.35 -14.62
N ILE A 226 -9.26 0.22 -14.74
CA ILE A 226 -10.26 0.92 -13.94
C ILE A 226 -11.05 -0.13 -13.16
N HIS A 227 -11.05 -0.01 -11.83
CA HIS A 227 -11.86 -0.83 -10.95
C HIS A 227 -12.95 0.01 -10.29
N ASP A 228 -14.20 -0.40 -10.45
CA ASP A 228 -15.36 0.16 -9.74
C ASP A 228 -15.57 -0.62 -8.45
N ALA A 229 -15.20 -0.03 -7.31
CA ALA A 229 -15.23 -0.69 -6.02
C ALA A 229 -16.66 -0.94 -5.51
N ASP A 230 -17.60 -0.05 -5.82
CA ASP A 230 -19.01 -0.19 -5.42
C ASP A 230 -19.66 -1.39 -6.12
N ARG A 231 -19.24 -1.67 -7.36
CA ARG A 231 -19.78 -2.78 -8.18
C ARG A 231 -18.89 -4.00 -8.25
N SER A 232 -17.69 -3.93 -7.67
CA SER A 232 -16.67 -4.98 -7.78
C SER A 232 -16.41 -5.39 -9.23
N SER A 233 -16.32 -4.42 -10.14
CA SER A 233 -16.13 -4.67 -11.57
C SER A 233 -14.84 -4.04 -12.06
N THR A 234 -14.11 -4.73 -12.93
CA THR A 234 -12.81 -4.28 -13.45
C THR A 234 -12.87 -4.20 -14.97
N ARG A 235 -12.28 -3.16 -15.54
CA ARG A 235 -12.11 -3.00 -16.98
C ARG A 235 -10.69 -2.60 -17.29
N VAL A 236 -10.13 -3.18 -18.34
CA VAL A 236 -8.86 -2.75 -18.92
C VAL A 236 -9.18 -2.07 -20.24
N LEU A 237 -8.71 -0.84 -20.37
CA LEU A 237 -8.82 -0.05 -21.58
C LEU A 237 -7.47 -0.09 -22.28
N GLU A 238 -7.46 -0.69 -23.46
CA GLU A 238 -6.29 -0.73 -24.33
C GLU A 238 -6.41 0.37 -25.40
N PRO A 239 -5.33 1.13 -25.68
CA PRO A 239 -5.32 2.09 -26.77
C PRO A 239 -5.42 1.38 -28.13
N THR A 240 -6.18 1.97 -29.04
CA THR A 240 -6.19 1.64 -30.47
C THR A 240 -4.91 2.11 -31.15
N ALA A 241 -4.64 1.60 -32.34
CA ALA A 241 -3.45 1.93 -33.15
C ALA A 241 -3.18 3.44 -33.32
N ASP A 242 -4.22 4.26 -33.35
CA ASP A 242 -4.12 5.71 -33.54
C ASP A 242 -3.97 6.50 -32.23
N GLU A 243 -4.33 5.90 -31.09
CA GLU A 243 -4.15 6.50 -29.77
C GLU A 243 -2.67 6.44 -29.35
N ARG A 244 -2.26 7.32 -28.43
CA ARG A 244 -0.87 7.37 -27.94
C ARG A 244 -0.83 7.62 -26.45
N TRP A 245 -1.33 6.65 -25.70
CA TRP A 245 -1.40 6.71 -24.25
C TRP A 245 -0.04 6.40 -23.66
N THR A 246 0.70 7.43 -23.26
CA THR A 246 2.04 7.25 -22.67
C THR A 246 2.00 7.27 -21.15
N THR A 247 1.17 8.12 -20.57
CA THR A 247 0.90 8.22 -19.13
C THR A 247 -0.58 8.53 -18.93
N PRO A 248 -1.47 7.63 -19.40
CA PRO A 248 -2.87 7.96 -19.60
C PRO A 248 -3.54 8.46 -18.34
N LEU A 249 -4.25 9.57 -18.48
CA LEU A 249 -4.96 10.21 -17.37
C LEU A 249 -6.45 9.93 -17.49
N VAL A 250 -7.02 9.25 -16.50
CA VAL A 250 -8.48 9.14 -16.36
C VAL A 250 -8.98 10.18 -15.36
N VAL A 251 -9.99 10.95 -15.77
CA VAL A 251 -10.70 11.88 -14.90
C VAL A 251 -12.18 11.54 -14.92
N ARG A 252 -12.86 11.82 -13.80
CA ARG A 252 -14.32 11.69 -13.73
C ARG A 252 -14.97 13.06 -13.84
N GLU A 253 -15.98 13.17 -14.70
CA GLU A 253 -16.81 14.36 -14.83
C GLU A 253 -18.28 13.95 -14.79
N GLY A 254 -18.91 14.10 -13.62
CA GLY A 254 -20.26 13.60 -13.37
C GLY A 254 -20.34 12.08 -13.55
N ASP A 255 -21.14 11.66 -14.52
CA ASP A 255 -21.37 10.25 -14.86
C ASP A 255 -20.50 9.76 -16.02
N GLU A 256 -19.45 10.50 -16.38
CA GLU A 256 -18.50 10.13 -17.43
C GLU A 256 -17.09 9.92 -16.86
N LEU A 257 -16.39 8.93 -17.40
CA LEU A 257 -14.95 8.75 -17.28
C LEU A 257 -14.31 9.19 -18.61
N ARG A 258 -13.39 10.15 -18.54
CA ARG A 258 -12.68 10.68 -19.70
C ARG A 258 -11.22 10.26 -19.63
N VAL A 259 -10.73 9.67 -20.71
CA VAL A 259 -9.36 9.16 -20.84
C VAL A 259 -8.57 10.08 -21.76
N PHE A 260 -7.47 10.61 -21.24
CA PHE A 260 -6.51 11.43 -21.98
C PHE A 260 -5.22 10.63 -22.20
N PRO A 261 -4.50 10.90 -23.30
CA PRO A 261 -3.25 10.19 -23.61
C PRO A 261 -2.13 10.44 -22.59
N ASP A 262 -2.14 11.63 -21.98
CA ASP A 262 -1.25 12.02 -20.89
C ASP A 262 -1.84 13.19 -20.08
N ARG A 263 -1.17 13.51 -18.97
CA ARG A 263 -1.58 14.62 -18.09
C ARG A 263 -1.51 15.99 -18.77
N GLN A 264 -0.51 16.21 -19.63
CA GLN A 264 -0.30 17.50 -20.27
C GLN A 264 -1.44 17.82 -21.24
N ALA A 265 -1.94 16.83 -21.99
CA ALA A 265 -3.08 16.97 -22.88
C ALA A 265 -4.35 17.38 -22.11
N ALA A 266 -4.61 16.75 -20.96
CA ALA A 266 -5.73 17.11 -20.10
C ALA A 266 -5.61 18.55 -19.56
N GLU A 267 -4.44 18.92 -19.04
CA GLU A 267 -4.19 20.27 -18.50
C GLU A 267 -4.24 21.37 -19.57
N ALA A 268 -3.90 21.04 -20.82
CA ALA A 268 -4.02 21.94 -21.97
C ALA A 268 -5.47 22.05 -22.50
N GLY A 269 -6.42 21.31 -21.94
CA GLY A 269 -7.82 21.31 -22.38
C GLY A 269 -8.04 20.65 -23.74
N ALA A 270 -7.21 19.66 -24.11
CA ALA A 270 -7.45 18.84 -25.28
C ALA A 270 -8.77 18.05 -25.15
N SER A 271 -9.26 17.51 -26.25
CA SER A 271 -10.34 16.51 -26.18
C SER A 271 -9.81 15.19 -25.61
N PRO A 272 -10.61 14.44 -24.82
CA PRO A 272 -10.22 13.10 -24.41
C PRO A 272 -10.20 12.17 -25.62
N ASP A 273 -9.32 11.17 -25.59
CA ASP A 273 -9.29 10.09 -26.58
C ASP A 273 -10.53 9.20 -26.45
N ARG A 274 -10.99 8.97 -25.21
CA ARG A 274 -12.22 8.23 -24.92
C ARG A 274 -13.08 8.88 -23.86
N THR A 275 -14.38 8.71 -24.03
CA THR A 275 -15.39 9.00 -23.00
C THR A 275 -16.20 7.72 -22.78
N LEU A 276 -16.33 7.33 -21.53
CA LEU A 276 -17.04 6.12 -21.10
C LEU A 276 -18.09 6.50 -20.05
N PRO A 277 -19.22 5.79 -19.98
CA PRO A 277 -20.12 5.96 -18.85
C PRO A 277 -19.47 5.44 -17.56
N ALA A 278 -19.62 6.18 -16.46
CA ALA A 278 -19.24 5.76 -15.11
C ALA A 278 -20.24 4.75 -14.51
N ILE A 279 -21.39 4.60 -15.15
CA ILE A 279 -22.45 3.68 -14.77
C ILE A 279 -22.73 2.82 -16.01
N ASP A 280 -22.23 1.59 -16.02
CA ASP A 280 -22.73 0.60 -16.98
C ASP A 280 -24.04 0.04 -16.44
N ASP A 281 -25.13 0.15 -17.20
CA ASP A 281 -26.38 -0.54 -16.85
C ASP A 281 -26.22 -2.08 -16.89
#